data_AF-A0A975Y6Z8-F1
#
_entry.id   AF-A0A975Y6Z8-F1
#
_cell.length_a   1.000
_cell.length_b   1.000
_cell.length_c   1.000
_cell.angle_alpha   90.00
_cell.angle_beta   90.00
_cell.angle_gamma   90.00
#
_symmetry.space_group_name_H-M   'P 1'
#
loop_
_entity.id
_entity.type
_entity.pdbx_description
1 polymer ?
#
loop_
_entity_poly.entity_id
_entity_poly.type
_entity_poly.pdbx_seq_one_letter_code
_entity_poly.pdbx_strand_id
1 'polypeptide(L)' 'MIINLATAPERTTTVYPQEFKHLVAGRVKQAVGNAAGLKNFGVNLVTLAPGSCSALRHWHIRQDEFIYNRPLAESFLW' A
#
# COMPACT_ATOMS: atom_id res chain seq x y z
N MET A 1 -18.28 -6.67 7.81
CA MET A 1 -18.14 -5.36 7.15
C MET A 1 -17.49 -5.58 5.81
N ILE A 2 -18.12 -5.15 4.72
CA ILE A 2 -17.56 -5.24 3.36
C ILE A 2 -17.06 -3.85 2.98
N ILE A 3 -15.82 -3.74 2.50
CA ILE A 3 -15.21 -2.47 2.13
C ILE A 3 -15.23 -2.35 0.61
N ASN A 4 -15.76 -1.24 0.09
CA ASN A 4 -15.68 -0.93 -1.33
C ASN A 4 -14.32 -0.28 -1.63
N LEU A 5 -13.46 -0.94 -2.40
CA LEU A 5 -12.14 -0.40 -2.74
C LEU A 5 -12.21 0.91 -3.52
N ALA A 6 -13.29 1.17 -4.26
CA ALA A 6 -13.47 2.42 -5.00
C ALA A 6 -13.58 3.65 -4.08
N THR A 7 -13.88 3.48 -2.79
CA THR A 7 -13.92 4.60 -1.83
C THR A 7 -12.53 4.94 -1.27
N ALA A 8 -11.51 4.13 -1.52
CA ALA A 8 -10.12 4.40 -1.15
C ALA A 8 -9.33 4.84 -2.40
N PRO A 9 -9.10 6.16 -2.60
CA PRO A 9 -8.43 6.64 -3.80
C PRO A 9 -6.99 6.14 -3.88
N GLU A 10 -6.55 5.82 -5.09
CA GLU A 10 -5.16 5.48 -5.39
C GLU A 10 -4.26 6.70 -5.23
N ARG A 11 -3.07 6.48 -4.65
CA ARG A 11 -2.04 7.50 -4.46
C ARG A 11 -0.69 6.96 -4.91
N THR A 12 -0.03 7.73 -5.77
CA THR A 12 1.33 7.47 -6.26
C THR A 12 2.37 8.39 -5.62
N THR A 13 1.93 9.36 -4.82
CA THR A 13 2.81 10.32 -4.16
C THR A 13 3.61 9.66 -3.04
N THR A 14 4.75 10.27 -2.73
CA THR A 14 5.64 9.84 -1.64
C THR A 14 6.11 11.04 -0.84
N VAL A 15 6.39 10.80 0.44
CA VAL A 15 6.95 11.80 1.37
C VAL A 15 8.48 11.82 1.36
N TYR A 16 9.13 10.91 0.64
CA TYR A 16 10.59 10.91 0.53
C TYR A 16 11.11 12.20 -0.12
N PRO A 17 12.28 12.70 0.32
CA PRO A 17 13.02 13.75 -0.37
C PRO A 17 13.19 13.47 -1.87
N GLN A 18 13.34 14.53 -2.67
CA GLN A 18 13.32 14.48 -4.13
C GLN A 18 14.32 13.46 -4.70
N GLU A 19 15.52 13.43 -4.14
CA GLU A 19 16.61 12.54 -4.50
C GLU A 19 16.26 11.05 -4.32
N PHE A 20 15.30 10.69 -3.46
CA PHE A 20 14.91 9.31 -3.21
C PHE A 20 13.57 8.91 -3.81
N LYS A 21 12.81 9.85 -4.41
CA LYS A 21 11.49 9.54 -4.97
C LYS A 21 11.53 8.44 -6.03
N HIS A 22 12.59 8.42 -6.84
CA HIS A 22 12.77 7.46 -7.92
C HIS A 22 12.85 6.01 -7.41
N LEU A 23 13.33 5.78 -6.18
CA LEU A 23 13.48 4.44 -5.60
C LEU A 23 12.14 3.76 -5.27
N VAL A 24 11.06 4.53 -5.16
CA VAL A 24 9.69 4.01 -4.94
C VAL A 24 8.76 4.35 -6.12
N ALA A 25 9.33 4.73 -7.26
CA ALA A 25 8.55 4.98 -8.47
C ALA A 25 7.85 3.70 -8.93
N GLY A 26 6.56 3.79 -9.26
CA GLY A 26 5.73 2.63 -9.63
C GLY A 26 4.96 2.01 -8.47
N ARG A 27 5.08 2.54 -7.24
CA ARG A 27 4.25 2.16 -6.09
C ARG A 27 2.92 2.91 -6.11
N VAL A 28 1.81 2.17 -6.11
CA VAL A 28 0.45 2.70 -5.94
C VAL A 28 -0.09 2.25 -4.60
N LYS A 29 -0.67 3.16 -3.81
CA LYS A 29 -1.20 2.90 -2.47
C LYS A 29 -2.66 3.32 -2.34
N GLN A 30 -3.49 2.45 -1.77
CA GLN A 30 -4.86 2.76 -1.32
C GLN A 30 -4.96 2.54 0.19
N ALA A 31 -5.35 3.58 0.93
CA ALA A 31 -5.50 3.53 2.40
C ALA A 31 -6.87 2.95 2.79
N VAL A 32 -7.07 1.66 2.52
CA VAL A 32 -8.35 0.96 2.71
C VAL A 32 -8.86 1.01 4.16
N GLY A 33 -7.95 0.99 5.14
CA GLY A 33 -8.32 1.13 6.55
C GLY A 33 -9.01 2.46 6.87
N ASN A 34 -8.62 3.55 6.21
CA ASN A 34 -9.27 4.85 6.39
C ASN A 34 -10.67 4.85 5.80
N ALA A 35 -10.85 4.27 4.61
CA ALA A 35 -12.16 4.11 3.98
C ALA A 35 -13.10 3.23 4.83
N ALA A 36 -12.53 2.34 5.65
CA ALA A 36 -13.23 1.50 6.61
C ALA A 36 -13.42 2.13 8.00
N GLY A 37 -12.93 3.37 8.23
CA GLY A 37 -13.04 4.05 9.52
C GLY A 37 -12.15 3.50 10.64
N LEU A 38 -11.13 2.71 10.32
CA LEU A 38 -10.17 2.19 11.31
C LEU A 38 -9.32 3.33 11.88
N LYS A 39 -9.11 3.32 13.20
CA LYS A 39 -8.35 4.36 13.92
C LYS A 39 -7.07 3.87 14.58
N ASN A 40 -7.00 2.59 14.93
CA ASN A 40 -5.90 2.05 15.75
C ASN A 40 -4.71 1.55 14.92
N PHE A 41 -4.93 1.17 13.66
CA PHE A 41 -3.90 0.71 12.73
C PHE A 41 -4.29 1.03 11.29
N GLY A 42 -3.27 1.14 10.43
CA GLY A 42 -3.46 1.36 9.01
C GLY A 42 -3.54 0.06 8.24
N VAL A 43 -4.48 -0.04 7.30
CA VAL A 43 -4.52 -1.12 6.29
C VAL A 43 -4.36 -0.48 4.93
N ASN A 44 -3.34 -0.90 4.21
CA ASN A 44 -3.03 -0.36 2.88
C ASN A 44 -2.98 -1.48 1.86
N LEU A 45 -3.70 -1.28 0.76
CA LEU A 45 -3.49 -2.08 -0.44
C LEU A 45 -2.40 -1.39 -1.26
N VAL A 46 -1.29 -2.08 -1.51
CA VAL A 46 -0.15 -1.57 -2.27
C VAL A 46 0.06 -2.44 -3.50
N THR A 47 0.12 -1.79 -4.66
CA THR A 47 0.50 -2.41 -5.93
C THR A 47 1.87 -1.90 -6.32
N LEU A 48 2.80 -2.81 -6.63
CA LEU A 48 4.14 -2.48 -7.08
C LEU A 48 4.27 -2.85 -8.57
N ALA A 49 4.65 -1.88 -9.39
CA ALA A 49 5.12 -2.19 -10.74
C ALA A 49 6.39 -3.06 -10.68
N PRO A 50 6.70 -3.83 -11.74
CA PRO A 50 7.96 -4.56 -11.84
C PRO A 50 9.17 -3.63 -11.58
N GLY A 51 10.07 -4.05 -10.68
CA GLY A 51 11.25 -3.26 -10.28
C GLY A 51 10.99 -2.14 -9.27
N SER A 52 9.73 -1.85 -8.90
CA SER A 52 9.40 -0.88 -7.84
C SER A 52 9.67 -1.46 -6.45
N CYS A 53 9.95 -0.59 -5.48
CA CYS A 53 10.08 -0.96 -4.07
C CYS A 53 8.90 -0.47 -3.23
N SER A 54 8.58 -1.21 -2.16
CA SER A 54 7.54 -0.83 -1.19
C SER A 54 7.96 0.35 -0.32
N ALA A 55 9.23 0.46 0.03
CA ALA A 55 9.85 1.54 0.80
C ALA A 55 11.38 1.45 0.67
N LEU A 56 12.09 2.50 1.10
CA LEU A 56 13.52 2.36 1.40
C LEU A 56 13.70 1.40 2.59
N ARG A 57 14.84 0.70 2.67
CA ARG A 57 15.11 -0.23 3.76
C ARG A 57 15.06 0.48 5.12
N HIS A 58 14.17 0.04 6.00
CA HIS A 58 14.00 0.61 7.34
C HIS A 58 13.45 -0.44 8.33
N TRP A 59 13.33 -0.04 9.59
CA TRP A 59 12.62 -0.80 10.63
C TRP A 59 11.89 0.19 11.55
N HIS A 60 10.83 -0.28 12.18
CA HIS A 60 10.07 0.48 13.17
C HIS A 60 10.53 0.11 14.59
N ILE A 61 10.60 1.12 15.48
CA ILE A 61 10.95 0.92 16.90
C ILE A 61 9.73 0.79 17.83
N ARG A 62 8.53 1.12 17.34
CA ARG A 62 7.30 1.29 18.14
C ARG A 62 6.03 0.81 17.44
N GLN A 63 6.13 0.38 16.18
CA GLN A 63 4.99 0.01 15.37
C GLN A 63 5.25 -1.37 14.79
N ASP A 64 4.35 -2.29 15.04
CA ASP A 64 4.36 -3.58 14.35
C ASP A 64 3.87 -3.38 12.91
N GLU A 65 4.45 -4.14 11.99
CA GLU A 65 4.07 -4.12 10.58
C GLU A 65 3.97 -5.56 10.08
N PHE A 66 2.90 -5.85 9.33
CA PHE A 66 2.67 -7.15 8.72
C PHE A 66 2.32 -6.98 7.25
N ILE A 67 2.89 -7.86 6.43
CA ILE A 67 2.69 -7.87 4.98
C ILE A 67 2.09 -9.21 4.58
N TYR A 68 1.00 -9.15 3.82
CA TYR A 68 0.43 -10.28 3.12
C TYR A 68 0.47 -10.03 1.62
N ASN A 69 1.17 -10.90 0.90
CA ASN A 69 1.22 -10.85 -0.55
C ASN A 69 -0.02 -11.53 -1.12
N ARG A 70 -0.84 -10.75 -1.82
CA ARG A 70 -1.91 -11.30 -2.65
C ARG A 70 -1.38 -11.53 -4.07
N PRO A 71 -1.68 -12.67 -4.70
CA PRO A 71 -1.48 -12.80 -6.14
C PRO A 71 -2.35 -11.76 -6.85
N LEU A 72 -1.87 -11.26 -8.00
CA LEU A 72 -2.75 -10.55 -8.92
C LEU A 72 -3.89 -11.52 -9.25
N ALA A 73 -5.12 -11.05 -9.12
CA ALA A 73 -6.29 -11.88 -9.36
C ALA A 73 -6.25 -12.37 -10.81
N GLU A 74 -5.76 -13.58 -11.03
CA GLU A 74 -6.33 -14.41 -12.08
C GLU A 74 -7.78 -14.61 -11.69
N SER A 75 -8.66 -14.31 -12.63
CA SER A 75 -10.09 -14.48 -12.52
C SER A 75 -10.38 -15.89 -11.99
N PHE A 76 -10.66 -16.03 -10.69
CA PHE A 76 -11.29 -17.23 -10.17
C PHE A 76 -12.75 -17.17 -10.63
N LEU A 77 -12.95 -17.61 -11.86
CA LEU A 77 -14.24 -18.07 -12.34
C LEU A 77 -14.56 -19.33 -11.54
N TRP A 78 -15.46 -19.21 -10.57
CA TRP A 78 -16.27 -20.33 -10.13
C TRP A 78 -17.52 -20.38 -11.00
#